data_AF-A0A8S9LKR6-F1
#
_entry.id   AF-A0A8S9LKR6-F1
#
_cell.length_a   1.000
_cell.length_b   1.000
_cell.length_c   1.000
_cell.angle_alpha   90.00
_cell.angle_beta   90.00
_cell.angle_gamma   90.00
#
_symmetry.space_group_name_H-M   'P 1'
#
loop_
_entity.id
_entity.type
_entity.pdbx_description
1 polymer ?
#
loop_
_entity_poly.entity_id
_entity_poly.type
_entity_poly.pdbx_seq_one_letter_code
_entity_poly.pdbx_strand_id
1 'polypeptide(L)'
;YARHFDLKTQRHIELFSWMHHIVRGNDPEVKQGKPAPDGFLAAARRFEDGPVDPRKALVFEDAPSGVMAAKNTGMNVIMVPDPRLDKSYCDVADQVLASLLDFKPEEWGLPPFEDSQN
;
A
#
# COMPACT_ATOMS: atom_id res chain seq x y z
N TYR A 1 4.15 14.84 -15.59
CA TYR A 1 3.92 13.76 -14.61
C TYR A 1 2.79 14.06 -13.64
N ALA A 2 2.70 15.26 -13.03
CA ALA A 2 1.51 15.69 -12.26
C ALA A 2 0.19 15.43 -13.00
N ARG A 3 0.11 15.84 -14.28
CA ARG A 3 -1.04 15.59 -15.18
C ARG A 3 -1.54 14.12 -15.21
N HIS A 4 -0.66 13.12 -15.10
CA HIS A 4 -1.09 11.71 -15.10
C HIS A 4 -1.73 11.30 -13.78
N PHE A 5 -1.21 11.80 -12.66
CA PHE A 5 -1.80 11.57 -11.35
C PHE A 5 -3.17 12.25 -11.30
N ASP A 6 -3.24 13.53 -11.65
CA ASP A 6 -4.49 14.32 -11.60
C ASP A 6 -5.59 13.68 -12.45
N LEU A 7 -5.27 13.21 -13.67
CA LEU A 7 -6.24 12.53 -14.53
C LEU A 7 -6.78 11.22 -13.94
N LYS A 8 -5.95 10.49 -13.18
CA LYS A 8 -6.34 9.23 -12.53
C LYS A 8 -7.12 9.46 -11.23
N THR A 9 -6.86 10.57 -10.54
CA THR A 9 -7.44 10.85 -9.21
C THR A 9 -8.60 11.84 -9.24
N GLN A 10 -8.84 12.55 -10.34
CA GLN A 10 -9.91 13.56 -10.47
C GLN A 10 -11.32 13.07 -10.12
N ARG A 11 -11.59 11.76 -10.21
CA ARG A 11 -12.90 11.17 -9.85
C ARG A 11 -12.99 10.69 -8.40
N HIS A 12 -11.88 10.77 -7.65
CA HIS A 12 -11.73 10.23 -6.30
C HIS A 12 -11.04 11.23 -5.37
N ILE A 13 -11.20 12.53 -5.62
CA ILE A 13 -10.50 13.61 -4.89
C ILE A 13 -10.68 13.48 -3.37
N GLU A 14 -11.90 13.17 -2.94
CA GLU A 14 -12.21 12.98 -1.52
C GLU A 14 -11.36 11.86 -0.89
N LEU A 15 -11.29 10.68 -1.51
CA LEU A 15 -10.46 9.57 -1.05
C LEU A 15 -8.99 9.97 -0.90
N PHE A 16 -8.44 10.69 -1.89
CA PHE A 16 -7.05 11.13 -1.83
C PHE A 16 -6.81 12.25 -0.81
N SER A 17 -7.84 13.00 -0.42
CA SER A 17 -7.76 14.03 0.62
C SER A 17 -7.59 13.45 2.03
N TRP A 18 -7.94 12.17 2.23
CA TRP A 18 -7.76 11.48 3.51
C TRP A 18 -6.33 11.00 3.74
N MET A 19 -5.50 10.98 2.69
CA MET A 19 -4.10 10.54 2.79
C MET A 19 -3.28 11.66 3.44
N HIS A 20 -2.54 11.36 4.51
CA HIS A 20 -1.61 12.32 5.14
C HIS A 20 -0.64 12.90 4.11
N HIS A 21 -0.12 12.07 3.20
CA HIS A 21 0.75 12.51 2.10
C HIS A 21 0.72 11.50 0.95
N ILE A 22 1.22 11.92 -0.22
CA ILE A 22 1.26 11.10 -1.43
C ILE A 22 2.69 11.07 -1.98
N VAL A 23 3.26 9.87 -2.12
CA VAL A 23 4.52 9.62 -2.82
C VAL A 23 4.20 9.05 -4.20
N ARG A 24 4.86 9.58 -5.23
CA ARG A 24 4.63 9.18 -6.64
C ARG A 24 5.91 8.57 -7.21
N GLY A 25 5.80 7.80 -8.28
CA GLY A 25 6.96 7.17 -8.93
C GLY A 25 8.00 8.15 -9.51
N ASN A 26 7.65 9.44 -9.63
CA ASN A 26 8.58 10.50 -10.04
C ASN A 26 9.05 11.38 -8.88
N ASP A 27 8.76 10.98 -7.63
CA ASP A 27 9.28 11.65 -6.45
C ASP A 27 10.82 11.57 -6.46
N PRO A 28 11.55 12.67 -6.16
CA PRO A 28 13.01 12.67 -6.18
C PRO A 28 13.67 11.61 -5.28
N GLU A 29 12.99 11.13 -4.23
CA GLU A 29 13.50 10.06 -3.37
C GLU A 29 13.31 8.66 -3.97
N VAL A 30 12.49 8.52 -5.03
CA VAL A 30 12.26 7.26 -5.74
C VAL A 30 13.24 7.17 -6.90
N LYS A 31 14.41 6.57 -6.64
CA LYS A 31 15.46 6.39 -7.66
C LYS A 31 15.20 5.17 -8.52
N GLN A 32 14.62 4.14 -7.93
CA GLN A 32 14.26 2.90 -8.59
C GLN A 32 12.79 2.58 -8.35
N GLY A 33 12.09 2.17 -9.41
CA GLY A 33 10.72 1.67 -9.30
C GLY A 33 10.67 0.28 -8.67
N LYS A 34 9.47 -0.16 -8.30
CA LYS A 34 9.20 -1.53 -7.84
C LYS A 34 9.87 -2.56 -8.79
N PRO A 35 10.56 -3.59 -8.27
CA PRO A 35 10.53 -4.08 -6.88
C PRO A 35 11.51 -3.40 -5.91
N ALA A 36 12.14 -2.29 -6.29
CA ALA A 36 12.96 -1.53 -5.34
C ALA A 36 12.09 -0.92 -4.23
N PRO A 37 12.62 -0.81 -3.00
CA PRO A 37 11.88 -0.37 -1.82
C PRO A 37 11.61 1.15 -1.77
N ASP A 38 12.22 1.92 -2.67
CA ASP A 38 12.36 3.37 -2.57
C ASP A 38 11.03 4.10 -2.30
N GLY A 39 9.96 3.72 -3.01
CA GLY A 39 8.64 4.34 -2.87
C GLY A 39 8.06 4.20 -1.46
N PHE A 40 8.14 3.00 -0.89
CA PHE A 40 7.63 2.73 0.46
C PHE A 40 8.51 3.36 1.54
N LEU A 41 9.83 3.34 1.36
CA LEU A 41 10.74 4.00 2.29
C LEU A 41 10.58 5.53 2.28
N ALA A 42 10.37 6.13 1.11
CA ALA A 42 10.08 7.55 0.98
C ALA A 42 8.77 7.93 1.70
N ALA A 43 7.72 7.10 1.58
CA ALA A 43 6.48 7.31 2.30
C ALA A 43 6.68 7.20 3.83
N ALA A 44 7.34 6.14 4.29
CA ALA A 44 7.58 5.91 5.71
C ALA A 44 8.36 7.06 6.40
N ARG A 45 9.25 7.74 5.67
CA ARG A 45 10.03 8.88 6.19
C ARG A 45 9.26 10.20 6.28
N ARG A 46 8.09 10.33 5.64
CA ARG A 46 7.40 11.61 5.44
C ARG A 46 6.31 11.94 6.47
N PHE A 47 6.12 11.10 7.47
CA PHE A 47 5.19 11.37 8.58
C PHE A 47 5.76 12.44 9.52
N GLU A 48 4.89 13.32 10.03
CA GLU A 48 5.28 14.48 10.84
C GLU A 48 5.88 14.10 12.20
N ASP A 49 5.41 13.00 12.80
CA ASP A 49 5.93 12.45 14.07
C ASP A 49 7.26 11.68 13.92
N GLY A 50 7.84 11.70 12.71
CA GLY A 50 9.09 11.04 12.36
C GLY A 50 8.90 9.75 11.53
N PRO A 51 10.01 9.13 11.10
CA PRO A 51 9.95 7.95 10.24
C PRO A 51 9.25 6.77 10.90
N VAL A 52 8.30 6.16 10.18
CA VAL A 52 7.62 4.93 10.61
C VAL A 52 8.60 3.74 10.52
N ASP A 53 8.68 2.94 11.59
CA ASP A 53 9.39 1.65 11.56
C ASP A 53 8.73 0.74 10.51
N PRO A 54 9.45 0.28 9.47
CA PRO A 54 8.88 -0.59 8.44
C PRO A 54 8.12 -1.80 8.99
N ARG A 55 8.58 -2.39 10.10
CA ARG A 55 7.94 -3.57 10.71
C ARG A 55 6.59 -3.27 11.35
N LYS A 56 6.27 -1.99 11.54
CA LYS A 56 4.97 -1.50 12.05
C LYS A 56 4.06 -0.97 10.94
N ALA A 57 4.52 -1.00 9.69
CA ALA A 57 3.72 -0.60 8.54
C ALA A 57 3.09 -1.81 7.86
N LEU A 58 1.86 -1.63 7.42
CA LEU A 58 1.07 -2.59 6.65
C LEU A 58 0.82 -2.00 5.26
N VAL A 59 1.26 -2.71 4.23
CA VAL A 59 1.09 -2.32 2.82
C VAL A 59 -0.07 -3.10 2.20
N PHE A 60 -0.86 -2.44 1.37
CA PHE A 60 -1.83 -3.08 0.48
C PHE A 60 -1.34 -2.98 -0.96
N GLU A 61 -1.23 -4.12 -1.66
CA GLU A 61 -0.74 -4.19 -3.05
C GLU A 61 -1.53 -5.20 -3.89
N ASP A 62 -1.57 -5.01 -5.21
CA ASP A 62 -2.19 -5.93 -6.16
C ASP A 62 -1.17 -6.69 -7.02
N ALA A 63 0.04 -6.14 -7.18
CA ALA A 63 1.04 -6.65 -8.12
C ALA A 63 2.25 -7.30 -7.41
N PRO A 64 2.82 -8.39 -7.97
CA PRO A 64 3.98 -9.08 -7.37
C PRO A 64 5.20 -8.18 -7.16
N SER A 65 5.45 -7.25 -8.09
CA SER A 65 6.58 -6.30 -7.96
C SER A 65 6.39 -5.34 -6.78
N GLY A 66 5.15 -4.95 -6.48
CA GLY A 66 4.82 -4.13 -5.31
C GLY A 66 4.95 -4.89 -4.01
N VAL A 67 4.47 -6.13 -3.98
CA VAL A 67 4.67 -7.04 -2.83
C VAL A 67 6.15 -7.19 -2.52
N MET A 68 6.98 -7.49 -3.52
CA MET A 68 8.43 -7.59 -3.35
C MET A 68 9.06 -6.28 -2.87
N ALA A 69 8.62 -5.12 -3.37
CA ALA A 69 9.10 -3.83 -2.89
C ALA A 69 8.77 -3.60 -1.41
N ALA A 70 7.59 -4.00 -0.94
CA ALA A 70 7.22 -3.93 0.48
C ALA A 70 8.05 -4.92 1.32
N LYS A 71 8.21 -6.18 0.87
CA LYS A 71 9.05 -7.14 1.59
C LYS A 71 10.50 -6.68 1.69
N ASN A 72 11.03 -6.02 0.66
CA ASN A 72 12.39 -5.47 0.65
C ASN A 72 12.60 -4.32 1.66
N THR A 73 11.55 -3.72 2.23
CA THR A 73 11.67 -2.77 3.36
C THR A 73 11.58 -3.44 4.74
N GLY A 74 11.13 -4.70 4.79
CA GLY A 74 10.71 -5.36 6.02
C GLY A 74 9.29 -5.02 6.48
N MET A 75 8.47 -4.42 5.62
CA MET A 75 7.04 -4.18 5.88
C MET A 75 6.22 -5.46 5.77
N ASN A 76 5.10 -5.49 6.49
CA ASN A 76 4.04 -6.45 6.25
C ASN A 76 3.25 -6.04 5.01
N VAL A 77 2.77 -7.00 4.23
CA VAL A 77 2.01 -6.74 3.01
C VAL A 77 0.84 -7.70 2.85
N ILE A 78 -0.33 -7.11 2.62
CA ILE A 78 -1.55 -7.78 2.21
C ILE A 78 -1.68 -7.61 0.70
N MET A 79 -1.80 -8.72 -0.01
CA MET A 79 -2.02 -8.71 -1.45
C MET A 79 -3.51 -8.85 -1.78
N VAL A 80 -4.01 -8.01 -2.68
CA VAL A 80 -5.35 -8.10 -3.28
C VAL A 80 -5.19 -8.21 -4.79
N PRO A 81 -4.83 -9.41 -5.31
CA PRO A 81 -4.44 -9.57 -6.71
C PRO A 81 -5.65 -9.49 -7.66
N ASP A 82 -5.40 -9.15 -8.93
CA ASP A 82 -6.36 -9.43 -9.99
C ASP A 82 -6.68 -10.94 -9.99
N PRO A 83 -7.96 -11.36 -10.07
CA PRO A 83 -8.34 -12.77 -10.04
C PRO A 83 -7.71 -13.63 -11.16
N ARG A 84 -7.19 -13.01 -12.22
CA ARG A 84 -6.51 -13.67 -13.34
C ARG A 84 -5.01 -13.86 -13.12
N LEU A 85 -4.44 -13.30 -12.05
CA LEU A 85 -3.04 -13.48 -11.71
C LEU A 85 -2.78 -14.95 -11.34
N ASP A 86 -1.65 -15.50 -11.78
CA ASP A 86 -1.21 -16.82 -11.33
C ASP A 86 -0.91 -16.77 -9.82
N LYS A 87 -1.53 -17.69 -9.07
CA LYS A 87 -1.43 -17.75 -7.62
C LYS A 87 0.00 -18.01 -7.14
N SER A 88 0.86 -18.59 -7.98
CA SER A 88 2.28 -18.79 -7.65
C SER A 88 3.04 -17.48 -7.36
N TYR A 89 2.49 -16.33 -7.76
CA TYR A 89 3.09 -15.04 -7.47
C TYR A 89 2.64 -14.41 -6.14
N CYS A 90 1.71 -15.06 -5.43
CA CYS A 90 1.15 -14.53 -4.18
C CYS A 90 1.87 -15.04 -2.92
N ASP A 91 2.73 -16.06 -3.04
CA ASP A 91 3.33 -16.80 -1.92
C ASP A 91 4.17 -15.95 -0.95
N VAL A 92 4.66 -14.80 -1.40
CA VAL A 92 5.53 -13.91 -0.62
C VAL A 92 4.78 -12.88 0.21
N ALA A 93 3.47 -12.73 0.00
CA ALA A 93 2.64 -11.82 0.79
C ALA A 93 2.31 -12.42 2.16
N ASP A 94 2.14 -11.56 3.18
CA ASP A 94 1.82 -12.01 4.53
C ASP A 94 0.35 -12.42 4.67
N GLN A 95 -0.53 -11.86 3.83
CA GLN A 95 -1.92 -12.28 3.65
C GLN A 95 -2.36 -12.02 2.21
N VAL A 96 -3.25 -12.85 1.68
CA VAL A 96 -3.87 -12.66 0.36
C VAL A 96 -5.37 -12.58 0.54
N LEU A 97 -6.00 -11.50 0.06
CA LEU A 97 -7.44 -11.28 0.10
C LEU A 97 -8.02 -11.26 -1.31
N ALA A 98 -9.28 -11.68 -1.45
CA ALA A 98 -10.00 -11.57 -2.73
C ALA A 98 -10.53 -10.14 -2.96
N SER A 99 -10.79 -9.41 -1.87
CA SER A 99 -11.28 -8.02 -1.88
C SER A 99 -10.75 -7.27 -0.67
N LEU A 100 -10.63 -5.93 -0.79
CA LEU A 100 -10.38 -5.07 0.38
C LEU A 100 -11.54 -5.10 1.38
N LEU A 101 -12.75 -5.51 0.96
CA LEU A 101 -13.90 -5.71 1.86
C LEU A 101 -13.71 -6.92 2.80
N ASP A 102 -12.79 -7.83 2.48
CA ASP A 102 -12.49 -9.00 3.31
C ASP A 102 -11.43 -8.68 4.38
N PHE A 103 -10.89 -7.45 4.39
CA PHE A 103 -9.90 -7.03 5.36
C PHE A 103 -10.50 -6.94 6.76
N LYS A 104 -9.84 -7.59 7.73
CA LYS A 104 -10.20 -7.57 9.14
C LYS A 104 -9.12 -6.85 9.94
N PRO A 105 -9.31 -5.57 10.31
CA PRO A 105 -8.29 -4.79 10.99
C PRO A 105 -7.77 -5.45 12.29
N GLU A 106 -8.63 -6.15 13.01
CA GLU A 106 -8.32 -6.81 14.28
C GLU A 106 -7.30 -7.95 14.16
N GLU A 107 -7.19 -8.60 12.99
CA GLU A 107 -6.16 -9.61 12.73
C GLU A 107 -4.75 -8.99 12.68
N TRP A 108 -4.68 -7.66 12.50
CA TRP A 108 -3.46 -6.86 12.42
C TRP A 108 -3.26 -5.92 13.61
N GLY A 109 -4.01 -6.13 14.70
CA GLY A 109 -3.92 -5.33 15.92
C GLY A 109 -4.51 -3.92 15.81
N LEU A 110 -5.33 -3.66 14.79
CA LEU A 110 -6.10 -2.42 14.64
C LEU A 110 -7.51 -2.60 15.23
N PRO A 111 -8.21 -1.51 15.60
CA PRO A 111 -9.62 -1.60 16.02
C PRO A 111 -10.48 -2.21 14.90
N PRO A 112 -11.44 -3.11 15.23
CA PRO A 112 -12.34 -3.66 14.23
C PRO A 112 -13.17 -2.54 13.59
N PHE A 113 -13.70 -2.78 12.39
CA PHE A 113 -14.67 -1.86 11.83
C PHE A 113 -15.87 -1.74 12.77
N GLU A 114 -16.33 -0.50 12.97
CA GLU A 114 -17.64 -0.27 13.56
C GLU A 114 -18.64 -0.69 12.48
N ASP A 115 -19.17 -1.91 12.58
CA ASP A 115 -20.30 -2.31 11.76
C ASP A 115 -21.37 -1.24 11.95
N SER A 116 -21.70 -0.53 10.86
CA SER A 116 -22.95 0.20 10.80
C SER A 116 -24.03 -0.86 10.90
N GLN A 117 -24.51 -1.12 12.12
CA GLN A 117 -25.77 -1.78 12.32
C GLN A 117 -26.81 -0.98 11.53
N ASN A 118 -27.20 -1.52 10.39
CA ASN A 118 -28.51 -1.29 9.81
C ASN A 118 -29.41 -2.45 10.27
#